data_AF-A0AA87DXJ7-F1
#
_entry.id   AF-A0AA87DXJ7-F1
#
_cell.length_a   1.000
_cell.length_b   1.000
_cell.length_c   1.000
_cell.angle_alpha   90.00
_cell.angle_beta   90.00
_cell.angle_gamma   90.00
#
_symmetry.space_group_name_H-M   'P 1'
#
loop_
_entity.id
_entity.type
_entity.pdbx_description
1 polymer ?
#
loop_
_entity_poly.entity_id
_entity_poly.type
_entity_poly.pdbx_seq_one_letter_code
_entity_poly.pdbx_strand_id
1 'polypeptide(L)'
;MDNEAKKAELLEKYNNWAKKNKQRLLISVVVYLIIILLNFIFLKNNKITILSSLLFFTYAVYVFSLIWFINNKLIMNIDSIDFDIK
;
A
#
# COMPACT_ATOMS: atom_id res chain seq x y z
N MET A 1 -16.29 25.50 7.36
CA MET A 1 -14.86 25.11 7.30
C MET A 1 -14.30 25.65 6.02
N ASP A 2 -13.21 26.40 6.11
CA ASP A 2 -12.49 26.92 4.96
C ASP A 2 -12.04 25.77 4.04
N ASN A 3 -12.12 25.97 2.71
CA ASN A 3 -11.77 24.95 1.73
C ASN A 3 -10.29 24.59 1.79
N GLU A 4 -9.42 25.51 2.21
CA GLU A 4 -8.00 25.23 2.45
C GLU A 4 -7.81 24.24 3.61
N ALA A 5 -8.57 24.38 4.70
CA ALA A 5 -8.52 23.46 5.82
C ALA A 5 -8.98 22.04 5.43
N LYS A 6 -10.03 21.92 4.61
CA LYS A 6 -10.50 20.63 4.07
C LYS A 6 -9.43 19.97 3.17
N LYS A 7 -8.76 20.75 2.33
CA LYS A 7 -7.66 20.28 1.47
C LYS A 7 -6.49 19.75 2.29
N ALA A 8 -6.07 20.51 3.32
CA ALA A 8 -5.00 20.10 4.22
C ALA A 8 -5.34 18.79 4.95
N GLU A 9 -6.58 18.64 5.44
CA GLU A 9 -7.04 17.40 6.10
C GLU A 9 -7.01 16.20 5.14
N LEU A 10 -7.44 16.38 3.89
CA LEU A 10 -7.40 15.33 2.87
C LEU A 10 -5.98 14.93 2.47
N LEU A 11 -5.10 15.92 2.31
CA LEU A 11 -3.68 15.68 2.05
C LEU A 11 -3.05 14.86 3.18
N GLU A 12 -3.32 15.24 4.43
CA GLU A 12 -2.84 14.52 5.61
C GLU A 12 -3.37 13.07 5.63
N LYS A 13 -4.67 12.88 5.36
CA LYS A 13 -5.27 11.54 5.27
C LYS A 13 -4.60 10.67 4.21
N TYR A 14 -4.37 11.19 3.00
CA TYR A 14 -3.70 10.46 1.93
C TYR A 14 -2.25 10.11 2.28
N ASN A 15 -1.50 11.06 2.84
CA ASN A 15 -0.13 10.83 3.28
C ASN A 15 -0.05 9.80 4.40
N ASN A 16 -0.93 9.89 5.40
CA ASN A 16 -1.02 8.93 6.49
C ASN A 16 -1.39 7.53 6.00
N TRP A 17 -2.34 7.45 5.05
CA TRP A 17 -2.71 6.19 4.42
C TRP A 17 -1.52 5.57 3.67
N ALA A 18 -0.79 6.37 2.87
CA ALA A 18 0.37 5.89 2.12
C ALA A 18 1.48 5.40 3.06
N LYS A 19 1.76 6.15 4.14
CA LYS A 19 2.73 5.77 5.17
C LYS A 19 2.36 4.44 5.84
N LYS A 20 1.09 4.26 6.25
CA LYS A 20 0.61 3.04 6.88
C LYS A 20 0.71 1.83 5.95
N ASN A 21 0.40 2.00 4.66
CA ASN A 21 0.49 0.89 3.70
C ASN A 21 1.93 0.55 3.32
N LYS A 22 2.85 1.52 3.28
CA LYS A 22 4.29 1.23 3.18
C LYS A 22 4.78 0.39 4.37
N GLN A 23 4.37 0.74 5.59
CA GLN A 23 4.72 -0.05 6.77
C GLN A 23 4.12 -1.46 6.73
N ARG A 24 2.87 -1.61 6.30
CA ARG A 24 2.24 -2.93 6.11
C ARG A 24 2.98 -3.77 5.08
N LEU A 25 3.42 -3.17 3.98
CA LEU A 25 4.22 -3.87 2.96
C LEU A 25 5.53 -4.40 3.55
N LEU A 26 6.23 -3.60 4.37
CA LEU A 26 7.43 -4.07 5.07
C LEU A 26 7.14 -5.26 6.00
N ILE A 27 6.04 -5.22 6.75
CA ILE A 27 5.62 -6.34 7.59
C ILE A 27 5.32 -7.57 6.73
N SER A 28 4.63 -7.41 5.60
CA SER A 28 4.36 -8.51 4.66
C SER A 28 5.63 -9.11 4.08
N VAL A 29 6.68 -8.32 3.83
CA VAL A 29 8.01 -8.84 3.43
C VAL A 29 8.57 -9.74 4.51
N VAL A 30 8.54 -9.30 5.77
CA VAL A 30 9.05 -10.10 6.91
C VAL A 30 8.28 -11.41 7.04
N VAL A 31 6.95 -11.37 6.95
CA VAL A 31 6.10 -12.57 6.98
C VAL A 31 6.42 -13.51 5.82
N TYR A 32 6.59 -12.98 4.61
CA TYR A 32 6.97 -13.77 3.43
C TYR A 32 8.32 -14.47 3.64
N LEU A 33 9.33 -13.77 4.16
CA LEU A 33 10.64 -14.35 4.45
C LEU A 33 10.55 -15.47 5.50
N ILE A 34 9.73 -15.30 6.54
CA ILE A 34 9.49 -16.34 7.55
C ILE A 34 8.86 -17.58 6.89
N ILE A 35 7.85 -17.41 6.04
CA ILE A 35 7.21 -18.53 5.34
C ILE A 35 8.22 -19.29 4.46
N ILE A 36 9.05 -18.57 3.72
CA ILE A 36 10.08 -19.18 2.86
C ILE A 36 11.12 -19.93 3.70
N LEU A 37 11.59 -19.35 4.81
CA LEU A 37 12.54 -20.00 5.72
C LEU A 37 11.95 -21.26 6.35
N LEU A 38 10.72 -21.20 6.85
CA LEU A 38 10.04 -22.37 7.41
C LEU A 38 9.82 -23.45 6.36
N ASN A 39 9.41 -23.08 5.14
CA ASN A 39 9.27 -24.02 4.05
C ASN A 39 10.62 -24.66 3.69
N PHE A 40 11.71 -23.90 3.67
CA PHE A 40 13.05 -24.42 3.39
C PHE A 40 13.55 -25.40 4.46
N ILE A 41 13.35 -25.08 5.74
CA ILE A 41 13.85 -25.89 6.86
C ILE A 41 13.04 -27.18 7.03
N PHE A 42 11.69 -27.09 6.99
CA PHE A 42 10.83 -28.20 7.41
C PHE A 42 10.16 -28.94 6.25
N LEU A 43 9.59 -28.22 5.28
CA LEU A 43 8.63 -28.79 4.31
C LEU A 43 9.26 -29.13 2.96
N LYS A 44 10.27 -28.36 2.54
CA LYS A 44 10.97 -28.41 1.24
C LYS A 44 10.02 -28.54 0.04
N ASN A 45 8.87 -27.87 0.13
CA ASN A 45 7.80 -28.00 -0.86
C ASN A 45 7.81 -26.83 -1.85
N ASN A 46 8.15 -27.11 -3.10
CA ASN A 46 8.22 -26.11 -4.17
C ASN A 46 6.87 -25.43 -4.44
N LYS A 47 5.74 -26.12 -4.25
CA LYS A 47 4.40 -25.54 -4.45
C LYS A 47 4.13 -24.41 -3.46
N ILE A 48 4.57 -24.56 -2.21
CA ILE A 48 4.42 -23.53 -1.18
C ILE A 48 5.26 -22.30 -1.53
N THR A 49 6.51 -22.50 -1.96
CA THR A 49 7.39 -21.41 -2.41
C THR A 49 6.77 -20.64 -3.58
N ILE A 50 6.26 -21.34 -4.59
CA ILE A 50 5.65 -20.70 -5.78
C ILE A 50 4.39 -19.93 -5.38
N LEU A 51 3.50 -20.55 -4.61
CA LEU A 51 2.25 -19.93 -4.17
C LEU A 51 2.51 -18.70 -3.30
N SER A 52 3.41 -18.81 -2.30
CA SER A 52 3.72 -17.70 -1.40
C SER A 52 4.39 -16.54 -2.15
N SER A 53 5.28 -16.85 -3.11
CA SER A 53 5.92 -15.86 -3.98
C SER A 53 4.89 -15.14 -4.84
N LEU A 54 3.95 -15.88 -5.44
CA LEU A 54 2.89 -15.30 -6.28
C LEU A 54 1.95 -14.39 -5.47
N LEU A 55 1.55 -14.83 -4.28
CA LEU A 55 0.70 -14.05 -3.37
C LEU A 55 1.41 -12.76 -2.92
N PHE A 56 2.67 -12.87 -2.52
CA PHE A 56 3.47 -11.71 -2.13
C PHE A 56 3.67 -10.74 -3.28
N PHE A 57 4.00 -11.23 -4.48
CA PHE A 57 4.16 -10.41 -5.67
C PHE A 57 2.87 -9.66 -6.03
N THR A 58 1.74 -10.37 -6.06
CA THR A 58 0.43 -9.77 -6.35
C THR A 58 0.08 -8.67 -5.34
N TYR A 59 0.32 -8.94 -4.05
CA TYR A 59 0.10 -7.96 -2.99
C TYR A 59 1.01 -6.74 -3.13
N ALA A 60 2.29 -6.94 -3.44
CA ALA A 60 3.24 -5.85 -3.64
C ALA A 60 2.82 -4.96 -4.81
N VAL A 61 2.49 -5.54 -5.97
CA VAL A 61 2.01 -4.80 -7.15
C VAL A 61 0.76 -4.00 -6.82
N TYR A 62 -0.19 -4.59 -6.10
CA TYR A 62 -1.39 -3.90 -5.64
C TYR A 62 -1.07 -2.67 -4.78
N VAL A 63 -0.25 -2.84 -3.73
CA VAL A 63 0.10 -1.74 -2.81
C VAL A 63 0.87 -0.64 -3.54
N PHE A 64 1.83 -0.98 -4.39
CA PHE A 64 2.59 -0.01 -5.18
C PHE A 64 1.70 0.78 -6.14
N SER A 65 0.80 0.09 -6.85
CA SER A 65 -0.15 0.73 -7.78
C SER A 65 -1.07 1.69 -7.04
N LEU A 66 -1.55 1.32 -5.86
CA LEU A 66 -2.44 2.14 -5.07
C LEU A 66 -1.74 3.37 -4.48
N ILE A 67 -0.50 3.22 -3.98
CA ILE A 67 0.33 4.37 -3.55
C ILE A 67 0.60 5.31 -4.73
N TRP A 68 0.94 4.74 -5.90
CA TRP A 68 1.17 5.53 -7.10
C TRP A 68 -0.08 6.32 -7.52
N PHE A 69 -1.25 5.68 -7.50
CA PHE A 69 -2.52 6.31 -7.82
C PHE A 69 -2.84 7.46 -6.86
N ILE A 70 -2.71 7.25 -5.56
CA ILE A 70 -2.96 8.30 -4.56
C ILE A 70 -2.04 9.50 -4.78
N ASN A 71 -0.75 9.26 -4.98
CA ASN A 71 0.21 10.35 -5.15
C ASN A 71 0.00 11.11 -6.46
N ASN A 72 -0.15 10.40 -7.59
CA ASN A 72 -0.15 11.01 -8.92
C ASN A 72 -1.55 11.43 -9.42
N LYS A 73 -2.63 10.88 -8.85
CA LYS A 73 -4.00 11.21 -9.26
C LYS A 73 -4.79 11.94 -8.18
N LEU A 74 -4.63 11.61 -6.90
CA LEU A 74 -5.40 12.27 -5.84
C LEU A 74 -4.67 13.52 -5.32
N ILE A 75 -3.43 13.36 -4.85
CA ILE A 75 -2.65 14.44 -4.25
C ILE A 75 -2.32 15.53 -5.30
N MET A 76 -1.86 15.14 -6.48
CA MET A 76 -1.55 16.12 -7.55
C MET A 76 -2.75 16.97 -8.00
N ASN A 77 -3.96 16.43 -7.89
CA ASN A 77 -5.18 17.12 -8.31
C ASN A 77 -5.95 17.72 -7.12
N ILE A 78 -5.38 17.72 -5.91
CA ILE A 78 -6.09 18.15 -4.70
C ILE A 78 -6.53 19.62 -4.76
N ASP A 79 -5.75 20.45 -5.45
CA ASP A 79 -6.04 21.87 -5.63
C ASP A 79 -7.24 22.11 -6.57
N SER A 80 -7.49 21.18 -7.50
CA SER A 80 -8.62 21.21 -8.43
C SER A 80 -9.94 20.73 -7.81
N ILE A 81 -9.91 20.22 -6.57
CA ILE A 81 -11.10 19.77 -5.87
C ILE A 81 -11.86 20.99 -5.34
N ASP A 82 -13.07 21.18 -5.86
CA ASP A 82 -14.04 22.11 -5.31
C ASP A 82 -14.85 21.41 -4.21
N PHE A 83 -14.68 21.87 -2.97
CA PHE A 83 -15.40 21.35 -1.80
C PHE A 83 -16.72 22.09 -1.55
N ASP A 84 -17.08 23.01 -2.44
CA ASP A 84 -18.30 23.82 -2.40
C ASP A 84 -19.42 23.24 -3.28
N ILE A 85 -19.36 21.93 -3.55
CA ILE A 85 -20.49 21.18 -4.11
C ILE A 85 -21.60 21.17 -3.05
N LYS A 86 -22.66 21.92 -3.37
CA LYS A 86 -23.87 22.10 -2.57
C LYS A 86 -24.75 20.85 -2.59
#